data_AF-A0A963D7D0-F1
#
_entry.id   AF-A0A963D7D0-F1
#
_cell.length_a   1.000
_cell.length_b   1.000
_cell.length_c   1.000
_cell.angle_alpha   90.00
_cell.angle_beta   90.00
_cell.angle_gamma   90.00
#
_symmetry.space_group_name_H-M   'P 1'
#
loop_
_entity.id
_entity.type
_entity.pdbx_description
1 polymer ?
#
loop_
_entity_poly.entity_id
_entity_poly.type
_entity_poly.pdbx_seq_one_letter_code
_entity_poly.pdbx_strand_id
1 'polypeptide(L)' 'MTQLIVLPHEELCPEGAVIEAEQGISICDSLLANGIDIEHACEKSCACTTCHVVVREGFESL' A
#
# COMPACT_ATOMS: atom_id res chain seq x y z
N MET A 1 4.51 -0.20 -15.91
CA MET A 1 4.01 0.12 -14.56
C MET A 1 2.95 -0.91 -14.22
N THR A 2 2.93 -1.35 -12.97
CA THR A 2 1.96 -2.33 -12.48
C THR A 2 0.87 -1.59 -11.72
N GLN A 3 -0.37 -2.04 -11.82
CA GLN A 3 -1.46 -1.43 -11.09
C GLN A 3 -1.56 -2.03 -9.69
N LEU A 4 -1.60 -1.18 -8.66
CA LEU A 4 -2.06 -1.55 -7.32
C LEU A 4 -3.50 -1.10 -7.16
N ILE A 5 -4.38 -2.06 -6.88
CA ILE A 5 -5.79 -1.80 -6.59
C ILE A 5 -5.95 -1.79 -5.08
N VAL A 6 -6.28 -0.62 -4.53
CA VAL A 6 -6.61 -0.44 -3.12
C VAL A 6 -8.11 -0.59 -2.98
N LEU A 7 -8.54 -1.60 -2.22
CA LEU A 7 -9.95 -1.79 -1.94
C LEU A 7 -10.46 -0.67 -1.02
N PRO A 8 -11.77 -0.34 -1.09
CA PRO A 8 -12.41 0.59 -0.17
C PRO A 8 -12.05 0.32 1.30
N HIS A 9 -11.59 1.36 1.98
CA HIS A 9 -11.24 1.35 3.40
C HIS A 9 -11.85 2.58 4.07
N GLU A 10 -12.63 2.37 5.12
CA GLU A 10 -13.44 3.39 5.79
C GLU A 10 -12.69 4.69 6.17
N GLU A 11 -11.47 4.56 6.69
CA GLU A 11 -10.67 5.72 7.12
C GLU A 11 -9.64 6.18 6.06
N LEU A 12 -8.84 5.24 5.55
CA LEU A 12 -7.67 5.58 4.72
C LEU A 12 -7.98 5.82 3.24
N CYS A 13 -9.01 5.16 2.69
CA CYS A 13 -9.33 5.22 1.27
C CYS A 13 -10.80 4.81 1.01
N PRO A 14 -11.79 5.66 1.37
CA PRO A 14 -13.21 5.26 1.41
C PRO A 14 -13.76 4.73 0.08
N GLU A 15 -13.33 5.33 -1.03
CA GLU A 15 -13.78 4.95 -2.38
C GLU A 15 -12.89 3.88 -3.04
N GLY A 16 -11.83 3.45 -2.34
CA GLY A 16 -10.74 2.69 -2.96
C GLY A 16 -9.94 3.54 -3.95
N ALA A 17 -8.93 2.93 -4.55
CA ALA A 17 -8.09 3.60 -5.55
C ALA A 17 -7.46 2.60 -6.52
N VAL A 18 -7.13 3.09 -7.70
CA VAL A 18 -6.22 2.41 -8.63
C VAL A 18 -5.01 3.32 -8.80
N ILE A 19 -3.84 2.83 -8.42
CA ILE A 19 -2.59 3.59 -8.48
C ILE A 19 -1.59 2.87 -9.38
N GLU A 20 -0.78 3.65 -10.10
CA GLU A 20 0.35 3.13 -10.85
C GLU A 20 1.54 2.96 -9.90
N ALA A 21 2.10 1.76 -9.87
CA ALA A 21 3.27 1.42 -9.06
C ALA A 21 4.47 1.07 -9.97
N GLU A 22 5.62 1.59 -9.58
CA GLU A 22 6.90 1.28 -10.22
C GLU A 22 7.56 0.07 -9.54
N GLN A 23 8.18 -0.80 -10.34
CA GLN A 23 8.86 -1.98 -9.81
C GLN A 23 10.03 -1.57 -8.91
N GLY A 24 10.17 -2.24 -7.77
CA GLY A 24 11.20 -1.93 -6.77
C GLY A 24 10.81 -0.86 -5.76
N ILE A 25 9.67 -0.18 -5.95
CA ILE A 25 9.06 0.68 -4.93
C ILE A 25 8.16 -0.17 -4.03
N SER A 26 8.23 0.08 -2.72
CA SER A 26 7.40 -0.66 -1.76
C SER A 26 5.92 -0.32 -1.93
N ILE A 27 5.02 -1.23 -1.55
CA ILE A 27 3.58 -0.95 -1.50
C ILE A 27 3.32 0.25 -0.59
N CYS A 28 3.96 0.31 0.58
CA CYS A 28 3.82 1.41 1.54
C CYS A 28 4.17 2.77 0.90
N ASP A 29 5.32 2.89 0.24
CA ASP A 29 5.73 4.14 -0.40
C ASP A 29 4.80 4.52 -1.56
N SER A 30 4.33 3.53 -2.32
CA SER A 30 3.38 3.76 -3.42
C SER A 30 2.04 4.31 -2.91
N LEU A 31 1.54 3.80 -1.78
CA LEU A 31 0.31 4.30 -1.13
C LEU A 31 0.48 5.75 -0.65
N LEU A 32 1.58 6.02 0.08
CA LEU A 32 1.86 7.35 0.63
C LEU A 32 2.03 8.40 -0.48
N ALA A 33 2.73 8.07 -1.58
CA ALA A 33 2.90 8.96 -2.72
C ALA A 33 1.58 9.33 -3.42
N ASN A 34 0.54 8.52 -3.26
CA ASN A 34 -0.80 8.73 -3.80
C ASN A 34 -1.81 9.25 -2.76
N GLY A 35 -1.35 9.69 -1.59
CA GLY A 35 -2.19 10.30 -0.56
C GLY A 35 -2.99 9.32 0.29
N ILE A 36 -2.65 8.03 0.27
CA ILE A 36 -3.24 7.01 1.16
C ILE A 36 -2.31 6.87 2.37
N ASP A 37 -2.70 7.51 3.47
CA ASP A 37 -1.85 7.67 4.66
C ASP A 37 -1.83 6.43 5.55
N ILE A 38 -1.21 5.36 5.05
CA ILE A 38 -1.01 4.12 5.81
C ILE A 38 -0.01 4.35 6.94
N GLU A 39 -0.33 3.92 8.16
CA GLU A 39 0.55 4.12 9.31
C GLU A 39 1.85 3.32 9.17
N HIS A 40 2.97 3.92 9.57
CA HIS A 40 4.31 3.35 9.42
C HIS A 40 5.21 3.74 10.61
N ALA A 41 4.73 3.42 11.82
CA ALA A 41 5.30 3.86 13.09
C ALA A 41 6.80 3.54 13.28
N CYS A 42 7.30 2.44 12.71
CA CYS A 42 8.73 2.11 12.74
C CYS A 42 9.56 2.78 11.64
N GLU A 43 9.01 3.80 10.96
CA GLU A 43 9.65 4.49 9.83
C GLU A 43 10.08 3.53 8.71
N LYS A 44 9.23 2.52 8.43
CA LYS A 44 9.47 1.47 7.41
C LYS A 44 10.70 0.59 7.71
N SER A 45 11.10 0.47 8.97
CA SER A 45 12.27 -0.31 9.42
C SER A 45 11.97 -1.77 9.80
N CYS A 46 10.80 -2.32 9.41
CA CYS A 46 10.40 -3.69 9.72
C CYS A 46 10.37 -4.03 11.23
N ALA A 47 9.95 -3.07 12.07
CA ALA A 47 9.92 -3.22 13.54
C ALA A 47 8.54 -2.96 14.19
N CYS A 48 7.49 -2.79 13.37
CA CYS A 48 6.11 -2.68 13.83
C CYS A 48 5.18 -3.43 12.85
N THR A 49 3.87 -3.36 13.09
CA THR A 49 2.85 -3.97 12.23
C THR A 49 1.85 -2.95 11.68
N THR A 50 2.09 -1.65 11.84
CA THR A 50 1.11 -0.62 11.47
C THR A 50 0.96 -0.44 9.96
N CYS A 51 1.99 -0.79 9.18
CA CYS A 51 1.94 -0.80 7.71
C CYS A 51 1.47 -2.14 7.11
N HIS A 52 0.87 -3.02 7.92
CA HIS A 52 0.42 -4.34 7.47
C HIS A 52 -0.69 -4.21 6.42
N VAL A 53 -0.54 -4.96 5.32
CA VAL A 53 -1.54 -5.05 4.25
C VAL A 53 -1.78 -6.52 3.91
N VAL A 54 -2.94 -6.80 3.30
CA VAL A 54 -3.26 -8.13 2.75
C VAL A 54 -3.30 -8.04 1.23
N VAL A 55 -2.36 -8.73 0.58
CA VAL A 55 -2.33 -8.85 -0.88
C VAL A 55 -3.32 -9.95 -1.28
N ARG A 56 -4.47 -9.55 -1.82
CA ARG A 56 -5.53 -10.49 -2.22
C ARG A 56 -5.27 -11.14 -3.58
N GLU A 57 -4.60 -10.44 -4.47
CA GLU A 57 -4.27 -10.88 -5.82
C GLU A 57 -2.82 -10.47 -6.14
N GLY A 58 -2.07 -11.35 -6.83
CA GLY A 58 -0.69 -11.06 -7.24
C GLY A 58 0.40 -11.29 -6.18
N PHE A 59 0.10 -11.93 -5.04
CA PHE A 59 1.08 -12.20 -3.98
C PHE A 59 2.26 -13.07 -4.46
N GLU A 60 2.01 -14.07 -5.30
CA GLU A 60 3.08 -14.95 -5.83
C GLU A 60 4.04 -14.22 -6.79
N SER A 61 3.67 -13.02 -7.25
CA SER A 61 4.49 -12.20 -8.15
C SER A 61 5.18 -11.01 -7.48
N LEU A 62 5.08 -10.89 -6.14
CA LEU A 62 5.70 -9.84 -5.35
C LEU A 62 7.16 -10.19 -4.99
#